data_AF-A0A7X2N0K2-F1
#
_entry.id   AF-A0A7X2N0K2-F1
#
_cell.length_a   1.000
_cell.length_b   1.000
_cell.length_c   1.000
_cell.angle_alpha   90.00
_cell.angle_beta   90.00
_cell.angle_gamma   90.00
#
_symmetry.space_group_name_H-M   'P 1'
#
loop_
_entity.id
_entity.type
_entity.pdbx_description
1 polymer ?
#
loop_
_entity_poly.entity_id
_entity_poly.type
_entity_poly.pdbx_seq_one_letter_code
_entity_poly.pdbx_strand_id
1 'polypeptide(L)'
;MDKSTHEMRLMKWTAIIKECRSSGKTVTAWCSKNNISSKSFYYWQRKVRNTVFDTIKDTKIQSNTKFVQLPAPIDSWSFMGR
;
A
#
# COMPACT_ATOMS: atom_id res chain seq x y z
N MET A 1 4.20 20.49 -23.12
CA MET A 1 3.31 19.96 -22.05
C MET A 1 4.17 19.12 -21.12
N ASP A 2 5.01 19.77 -20.31
CA ASP A 2 5.87 19.07 -19.35
C ASP A 2 5.00 18.57 -18.22
N LYS A 3 4.54 17.32 -18.31
CA LYS A 3 4.13 16.57 -17.13
C LYS A 3 5.39 16.34 -16.28
N SER A 4 5.76 17.42 -15.58
CA SER A 4 6.26 17.43 -14.21
C SER A 4 7.09 16.19 -13.92
N THR A 5 8.40 16.24 -14.18
CA THR A 5 9.41 15.18 -13.91
C THR A 5 9.19 14.33 -12.65
N HIS A 6 8.53 14.90 -11.65
CA HIS A 6 7.96 14.23 -10.48
C HIS A 6 7.04 13.04 -10.79
N GLU A 7 6.02 13.21 -11.65
CA GLU A 7 5.07 12.16 -12.04
C GLU A 7 5.77 11.00 -12.73
N MET A 8 6.68 11.31 -13.66
CA MET A 8 7.47 10.30 -14.36
C MET A 8 8.34 9.49 -13.39
N ARG A 9 8.96 10.14 -12.40
CA ARG A 9 9.72 9.45 -11.34
C ARG A 9 8.82 8.57 -10.47
N LEU A 10 7.63 9.07 -10.10
CA LEU A 10 6.65 8.28 -9.35
C LEU A 10 6.23 7.03 -10.13
N MET A 11 5.90 7.16 -11.42
CA MET A 11 5.55 6.03 -12.27
C MET A 11 6.68 4.99 -12.36
N LYS A 12 7.93 5.46 -12.46
CA LYS A 12 9.09 4.56 -12.45
C LYS A 12 9.24 3.83 -11.12
N TRP A 13 9.09 4.54 -10.01
CA TRP A 13 9.20 3.96 -8.67
C TRP A 13 8.08 2.97 -8.37
N THR A 14 6.85 3.26 -8.80
CA THR A 14 5.71 2.34 -8.62
C THR A 14 5.91 1.05 -9.42
N ALA A 15 6.43 1.14 -10.66
CA ALA A 15 6.75 -0.03 -11.48
C ALA A 15 7.80 -0.93 -10.79
N ILE A 16 8.88 -0.34 -10.29
CA ILE A 16 9.94 -1.04 -9.53
C ILE A 16 9.37 -1.75 -8.30
N ILE A 17 8.52 -1.06 -7.52
CA ILE A 17 7.91 -1.64 -6.31
C ILE A 17 6.96 -2.79 -6.70
N LYS A 18 6.20 -2.65 -7.79
CA LYS A 18 5.29 -3.69 -8.29
C LYS A 18 6.06 -4.93 -8.72
N GLU A 19 7.16 -4.76 -9.44
CA GLU A 19 8.04 -5.84 -9.87
C GLU A 19 8.68 -6.56 -8.67
N CYS A 20 9.15 -5.81 -7.67
CA CYS A 20 9.65 -6.39 -6.43
C CYS A 20 8.59 -7.25 -5.76
N ARG A 21 7.32 -6.80 -5.71
CA ARG A 21 6.21 -7.55 -5.10
C ARG A 21 5.81 -8.77 -5.92
N SER A 22 5.79 -8.68 -7.24
CA SER A 22 5.49 -9.82 -8.11
C SER A 22 6.59 -10.88 -8.10
N SER A 23 7.84 -10.48 -7.80
CA SER A 23 8.96 -11.41 -7.73
C SER A 23 8.88 -12.42 -6.58
N GLY A 24 8.05 -12.17 -5.56
CA GLY A 24 7.92 -13.00 -4.37
C GLY A 24 9.19 -13.06 -3.50
N LYS A 25 10.22 -12.28 -3.82
CA LYS A 25 11.50 -12.22 -3.10
C LYS A 25 11.44 -11.13 -2.03
N THR A 26 12.30 -11.25 -1.03
CA THR A 26 12.52 -10.16 -0.08
C THR A 26 13.08 -8.92 -0.78
N VAL A 27 12.73 -7.74 -0.29
CA VAL A 27 13.18 -6.46 -0.86
C VAL A 27 14.71 -6.40 -0.96
N THR A 28 15.42 -6.88 0.06
CA THR A 28 16.89 -6.89 0.09
C THR A 28 17.49 -7.77 -1.02
N ALA A 29 16.95 -8.98 -1.22
CA ALA A 29 17.40 -9.89 -2.26
C ALA A 29 17.08 -9.35 -3.67
N TRP A 30 15.91 -8.73 -3.85
CA TRP A 30 15.52 -8.11 -5.12
C TRP A 30 16.39 -6.89 -5.43
N CYS A 31 16.63 -6.02 -4.44
CA CYS A 31 17.51 -4.86 -4.58
C CYS A 31 18.95 -5.27 -4.95
N SER A 32 19.50 -6.31 -4.30
CA SER A 32 20.84 -6.82 -4.61
C SER A 32 20.95 -7.35 -6.04
N LYS A 33 19.92 -8.05 -6.54
CA LYS A 33 19.93 -8.59 -7.92
C LYS A 33 19.79 -7.50 -8.98
N ASN A 34 19.04 -6.44 -8.69
CA ASN A 34 18.78 -5.35 -9.62
C ASN A 34 19.75 -4.17 -9.49
N ASN A 35 20.83 -4.32 -8.71
CA ASN A 35 21.82 -3.26 -8.43
C ASN A 35 21.17 -1.97 -7.88
N ILE A 36 20.11 -2.12 -7.10
CA ILE A 36 19.40 -1.00 -6.47
C ILE A 36 19.82 -0.93 -5.00
N SER A 37 20.18 0.27 -4.54
CA SER A 37 20.41 0.50 -3.12
C SER A 37 19.11 0.32 -2.33
N SER A 38 19.16 -0.47 -1.26
CA SER A 38 18.03 -0.65 -0.35
C SER A 38 17.52 0.69 0.20
N LYS A 39 18.43 1.66 0.46
CA LYS A 39 18.06 3.00 0.94
C LYS A 39 17.20 3.73 -0.10
N SER A 40 17.60 3.69 -1.37
CA SER A 40 16.87 4.31 -2.48
C SER A 40 15.49 3.67 -2.64
N PHE A 41 15.42 2.34 -2.55
CA PHE A 41 14.14 1.63 -2.63
C PHE A 41 13.16 2.07 -1.55
N TYR A 42 13.58 2.08 -0.28
CA TYR A 42 12.72 2.52 0.82
C TYR A 42 12.36 4.00 0.71
N TYR A 43 13.27 4.84 0.22
CA TYR A 43 12.99 6.25 -0.06
C TYR A 43 11.87 6.40 -1.10
N TRP A 44 11.96 5.69 -2.23
CA TRP A 44 10.94 5.68 -3.28
C TRP A 44 9.60 5.17 -2.76
N GLN A 45 9.62 4.07 -2.01
CA GLN A 45 8.43 3.47 -1.41
C GLN A 45 7.72 4.45 -0.46
N ARG A 46 8.47 5.19 0.35
CA ARG A 46 7.91 6.25 1.21
C ARG A 46 7.29 7.37 0.39
N LYS A 47 7.96 7.85 -0.66
CA LYS A 47 7.42 8.91 -1.54
C LYS A 47 6.12 8.49 -2.20
N VAL A 48 6.07 7.28 -2.77
CA VAL A 48 4.85 6.73 -3.39
C VAL A 48 3.70 6.60 -2.38
N ARG A 49 3.99 6.17 -1.13
CA ARG A 49 2.96 6.11 -0.10
C ARG A 49 2.42 7.49 0.25
N ASN A 50 3.30 8.47 0.46
CA ASN A 50 2.89 9.81 0.85
C ASN A 50 2.00 10.46 -0.22
N THR A 51 2.33 10.32 -1.50
CA THR A 51 1.50 10.85 -2.58
C THR A 51 0.10 10.25 -2.57
N VAL A 52 -0.02 8.94 -2.32
CA VAL A 52 -1.33 8.28 -2.18
C VAL A 52 -2.07 8.76 -0.94
N PHE A 53 -1.37 8.91 0.19
CA PHE A 53 -1.99 9.44 1.42
C PHE A 53 -2.50 10.86 1.25
N ASP A 54 -1.75 11.74 0.59
CA ASP A 54 -2.18 13.11 0.35
C ASP A 54 -3.41 13.12 -0.57
N THR A 55 -3.43 12.32 -1.64
CA THR A 55 -4.66 12.17 -2.46
C THR A 55 -5.85 11.63 -1.67
N ILE A 56 -5.63 10.68 -0.75
CA ILE A 56 -6.71 10.11 0.07
C ILE A 56 -7.24 11.15 1.06
N LYS A 57 -6.38 11.99 1.65
CA LYS A 57 -6.81 13.06 2.58
C LYS A 57 -7.75 14.03 1.87
N ASP A 58 -7.41 14.42 0.64
CA ASP A 58 -8.27 15.30 -0.17
C ASP A 58 -9.64 14.64 -0.42
N THR A 59 -9.67 13.34 -0.67
CA THR A 59 -10.93 12.58 -0.87
C THR A 59 -11.69 12.31 0.43
N LYS A 60 -11.00 12.15 1.57
CA LYS A 60 -11.61 11.79 2.87
C LYS A 60 -12.46 12.92 3.46
N ILE A 61 -12.19 14.17 3.09
CA ILE A 61 -13.02 15.32 3.48
C ILE A 61 -14.47 15.17 2.97
N GLN A 62 -14.72 14.29 2.00
CA GLN A 62 -16.04 14.12 1.36
C GLN A 62 -16.82 12.86 1.77
N SER A 63 -16.24 11.91 2.49
CA SER A 63 -16.93 10.66 2.85
C SER A 63 -17.25 10.58 4.34
N ASN A 64 -18.53 10.70 4.67
CA ASN A 64 -19.10 10.42 5.98
C ASN A 64 -19.03 8.90 6.27
N THR A 65 -17.85 8.40 6.67
CA THR A 65 -17.67 6.99 7.00
C THR A 65 -18.24 6.70 8.40
N LYS A 66 -19.52 6.32 8.47
CA LYS A 66 -20.15 5.81 9.70
C LYS A 66 -19.70 4.37 9.94
N PHE A 67 -19.10 4.12 11.10
CA PHE A 67 -18.88 2.75 11.58
C PHE A 67 -20.23 2.08 11.83
N VAL A 68 -20.42 0.87 11.29
CA VAL A 68 -21.63 0.06 11.52
C VAL A 68 -21.27 -1.08 12.47
N GLN A 69 -22.04 -1.24 13.53
CA GLN A 69 -21.89 -2.34 14.49
C GLN A 69 -22.39 -3.63 13.83
N LEU A 70 -21.52 -4.65 13.76
CA LEU A 70 -21.93 -5.99 13.33
C LEU A 70 -22.65 -6.70 14.48
N PRO A 71 -23.73 -7.44 14.20
CA PRO A 71 -24.40 -8.25 15.22
C PRO A 71 -23.43 -9.28 15.78
N ALA A 72 -23.51 -9.53 17.10
CA ALA A 72 -22.71 -10.55 17.75
C ALA A 72 -22.96 -11.92 17.07
N PRO A 73 -21.91 -12.73 16.85
CA PRO A 73 -22.09 -14.10 16.38
C PRO A 73 -23.07 -14.83 17.30
N ILE A 74 -24.07 -15.48 16.72
CA ILE A 74 -24.99 -16.32 17.48
C ILE A 74 -24.16 -17.55 17.89
N ASP A 75 -23.84 -17.67 19.18
CA ASP A 75 -23.11 -18.82 19.72
C ASP A 75 -23.96 -20.09 19.55
N SER A 76 -23.68 -20.83 18.48
CA SER A 76 -24.33 -22.11 18.14
C SER A 76 -23.96 -23.25 19.10
N TRP A 77 -23.11 -22.99 20.10
CA TRP A 77 -22.72 -23.96 21.11
C TRP A 77 -23.74 -24.14 22.24
N SER A 78 -24.86 -23.41 22.21
CA SER A 78 -25.93 -23.48 23.21
C SER A 78 -26.77 -24.77 23.14
N PHE A 79 -26.60 -25.61 22.10
CA PHE A 79 -27.41 -26.82 21.87
C PHE A 79 -26.73 -28.15 22.25
N MET A 80 -25.47 -28.15 22.70
CA MET A 80 -24.83 -29.35 23.23
C MET A 80 -24.77 -29.32 24.77
N GLY A 81 -25.86 -29.79 25.38
CA GLY A 81 -25.81 -30.61 26.60
C GLY A 81 -25.62 -29.89 27.93
N ARG A 82 -26.74 -29.62 28.61
CA ARG A 82 -26.94 -30.15 29.96
C ARG A 82 -28.41 -30.51 30.17
#